data_AF-A0A8I1GC95-F1
#
_entry.id   AF-A0A8I1GC95-F1
#
_cell.length_a   1.000
_cell.length_b   1.000
_cell.length_c   1.000
_cell.angle_alpha   90.00
_cell.angle_beta   90.00
_cell.angle_gamma   90.00
#
_symmetry.space_group_name_H-M   'P 1'
#
loop_
_entity.id
_entity.type
_entity.pdbx_description
1 polymer ?
#
loop_
_entity_poly.entity_id
_entity_poly.type
_entity_poly.pdbx_seq_one_letter_code
_entity_poly.pdbx_strand_id
1 'polypeptide(L)'
;MSEASADTAGAQIGTAAPKSGAAKKNEIGEEARKWWQSLQPAKNGEAVNASGGGNRAALAKLRRCSTWIEAAAERETALLFRRVGSGNEQRLCRAAVLAAVLAHVRENETTKIASSVGPQKGDEATAQLSQLRLRRLLSASGDDEILTAFRRLVALKGGKANVANLADLILNWHSEKTRMRFAFDYWQAGDAAPRENPEDGVSTETAAA
;
A
#
# COMPACT_ATOMS: atom_id res chain seq x y z
N MET A 1 -65.90 15.21 3.98
CA MET A 1 -65.15 13.94 3.82
C MET A 1 -64.43 14.06 2.49
N SER A 2 -63.22 14.64 2.46
CA SER A 2 -61.90 13.97 2.64
C SER A 2 -61.77 12.78 1.66
N GLU A 3 -60.82 12.71 0.74
CA GLU A 3 -59.44 13.21 0.73
C GLU A 3 -58.96 13.61 -0.67
N ALA A 4 -57.98 14.51 -0.67
CA ALA A 4 -57.16 14.94 -1.79
C ALA A 4 -55.81 14.20 -1.81
N SER A 5 -55.17 14.22 -2.98
CA SER A 5 -53.71 14.13 -3.18
C SER A 5 -52.97 12.87 -2.72
N ALA A 6 -52.36 12.16 -3.67
CA ALA A 6 -50.96 12.42 -4.05
C ALA A 6 -50.44 11.25 -4.90
N ASP A 7 -50.26 11.53 -6.18
CA ASP A 7 -49.39 10.79 -7.07
C ASP A 7 -47.94 10.93 -6.55
N THR A 8 -47.27 9.82 -6.24
CA THR A 8 -45.85 9.80 -5.89
C THR A 8 -45.16 8.73 -6.71
N ALA A 9 -44.54 9.18 -7.80
CA ALA A 9 -43.56 8.47 -8.56
C ALA A 9 -42.37 8.08 -7.67
N GLY A 10 -42.28 6.80 -7.31
CA GLY A 10 -41.12 6.21 -6.65
C GLY A 10 -39.95 6.15 -7.63
N ALA A 11 -39.06 7.14 -7.55
CA ALA A 11 -37.79 7.16 -8.25
C ALA A 11 -36.92 5.97 -7.79
N GLN A 12 -36.68 5.02 -8.71
CA GLN A 12 -35.67 3.99 -8.56
C GLN A 12 -34.27 4.64 -8.51
N ILE A 13 -33.73 4.85 -7.31
CA ILE A 13 -32.31 5.15 -7.15
C ILE A 13 -31.54 3.85 -7.35
N GLY A 14 -31.07 3.64 -8.58
CA GLY A 14 -30.10 2.61 -8.93
C GLY A 14 -28.81 2.82 -8.13
N THR A 15 -28.70 2.15 -6.99
CA THR A 15 -27.41 2.00 -6.29
C THR A 15 -26.67 0.84 -6.95
N ALA A 16 -26.04 1.12 -8.08
CA ALA A 16 -25.08 0.20 -8.69
C ALA A 16 -23.85 0.12 -7.77
N ALA A 17 -23.87 -0.84 -6.85
CA ALA A 17 -22.66 -1.29 -6.17
C ALA A 17 -21.61 -1.63 -7.26
N PRO A 18 -20.37 -1.12 -7.17
CA PRO A 18 -19.36 -1.47 -8.15
C PRO A 18 -19.10 -2.97 -8.05
N LYS A 19 -19.24 -3.64 -9.20
CA LYS A 19 -19.03 -5.08 -9.35
C LYS A 19 -17.62 -5.42 -8.85
N SER A 20 -17.57 -6.21 -7.78
CA SER A 20 -16.36 -6.80 -7.21
C SER A 20 -15.76 -7.82 -8.18
N GLY A 21 -15.09 -7.34 -9.21
CA GLY A 21 -14.11 -8.09 -9.98
C GLY A 21 -12.75 -7.96 -9.29
N ALA A 22 -12.00 -9.06 -9.20
CA ALA A 22 -10.65 -9.09 -8.66
C ALA A 22 -9.79 -7.96 -9.26
N ALA A 23 -9.65 -6.86 -8.53
CA ALA A 23 -8.82 -5.74 -8.94
C ALA A 23 -7.40 -6.27 -9.15
N LYS A 24 -6.83 -6.05 -10.34
CA LYS A 24 -5.44 -6.43 -10.62
C LYS A 24 -4.58 -5.78 -9.54
N LYS A 25 -3.55 -6.44 -9.00
CA LYS A 25 -2.73 -5.90 -7.87
C LYS A 25 -2.29 -4.45 -8.06
N ASN A 26 -2.04 -4.05 -9.30
CA ASN A 26 -1.68 -2.68 -9.68
C ASN A 26 -2.83 -1.68 -9.45
N GLU A 27 -4.09 -2.08 -9.64
CA GLU A 27 -5.27 -1.24 -9.43
C GLU A 27 -5.51 -0.93 -7.95
N ILE A 28 -5.32 -1.91 -7.06
CA ILE A 28 -5.49 -1.72 -5.60
C ILE A 28 -4.47 -0.71 -5.06
N GLY A 29 -3.20 -0.84 -5.48
CA GLY A 29 -2.15 0.09 -5.09
C GLY A 29 -2.44 1.52 -5.56
N GLU A 30 -2.93 1.68 -6.79
CA GLU A 30 -3.33 2.98 -7.32
C GLU A 30 -4.55 3.57 -6.60
N GLU A 31 -5.53 2.76 -6.22
CA GLU A 31 -6.67 3.22 -5.44
C GLU A 31 -6.26 3.67 -4.02
N ALA A 32 -5.32 2.96 -3.38
CA ALA A 32 -4.73 3.40 -2.12
C ALA A 32 -3.99 4.73 -2.28
N ARG A 33 -3.26 4.90 -3.38
CA ARG A 33 -2.55 6.14 -3.72
C ARG A 33 -3.53 7.30 -3.94
N LYS A 34 -4.60 7.11 -4.72
CA LYS A 34 -5.63 8.14 -4.94
C LYS A 34 -6.30 8.57 -3.64
N TRP A 35 -6.63 7.60 -2.76
CA TRP A 35 -7.14 7.91 -1.42
C TRP A 35 -6.13 8.73 -0.61
N TRP A 36 -4.85 8.33 -0.57
CA TRP A 36 -3.83 9.07 0.16
C TRP A 36 -3.66 10.49 -0.38
N GLN A 37 -3.66 10.65 -1.71
CA GLN A 37 -3.59 11.95 -2.38
C GLN A 37 -4.79 12.85 -2.04
N SER A 38 -6.00 12.30 -1.97
CA SER A 38 -7.19 13.13 -1.66
C SER A 38 -7.16 13.70 -0.23
N LEU A 39 -6.37 13.11 0.68
CA LEU A 39 -6.16 13.61 2.03
C LEU A 39 -5.03 14.64 2.15
N GLN A 40 -4.12 14.71 1.19
CA GLN A 40 -3.02 15.68 1.22
C GLN A 40 -3.54 17.10 0.99
N PRO A 41 -2.93 18.12 1.64
CA PRO A 41 -3.25 19.50 1.32
C PRO A 41 -2.95 19.77 -0.17
N ALA A 42 -3.76 20.60 -0.81
CA ALA A 42 -3.44 21.09 -2.14
C ALA A 42 -2.07 21.76 -2.10
N LYS A 43 -1.18 21.42 -3.03
CA LYS A 43 0.07 22.16 -3.18
C LYS A 43 -0.26 23.56 -3.71
N ASN A 44 0.49 24.56 -3.25
CA ASN A 44 0.30 25.94 -3.71
C ASN A 44 0.28 25.99 -5.25
N GLY A 45 -0.81 26.47 -5.83
CA GLY A 45 -0.98 26.61 -7.29
C GLY A 45 -1.66 25.43 -7.99
N GLU A 46 -1.93 24.31 -7.33
CA GLU A 46 -2.76 23.23 -7.88
C GLU A 46 -4.25 23.49 -7.60
N ALA A 47 -5.12 23.14 -8.56
CA ALA A 47 -6.55 23.13 -8.34
C ALA A 47 -6.84 22.25 -7.11
N VAL A 48 -7.65 22.74 -6.17
CA VAL A 48 -8.17 21.91 -5.08
C VAL A 48 -8.68 20.60 -5.70
N ASN A 49 -8.19 19.46 -5.18
CA ASN A 49 -8.71 18.15 -5.57
C ASN A 49 -10.24 18.24 -5.62
N ALA A 50 -10.90 17.57 -6.57
CA ALA A 50 -12.36 17.66 -6.78
C ALA A 50 -13.22 17.47 -5.51
N SER A 51 -12.63 16.96 -4.43
CA SER A 51 -13.16 16.83 -3.08
C SER A 51 -13.06 18.08 -2.16
N GLY A 52 -12.60 19.25 -2.63
CA GLY A 52 -12.74 20.52 -1.91
C GLY A 52 -11.72 20.82 -0.79
N GLY A 53 -10.52 20.26 -0.84
CA GLY A 53 -9.41 20.55 0.09
C GLY A 53 -9.03 19.35 0.96
N GLY A 54 -7.73 19.09 1.08
CA GLY A 54 -7.21 17.91 1.80
C GLY A 54 -7.66 17.83 3.26
N ASN A 55 -7.87 16.61 3.76
CA ASN A 55 -8.30 16.35 5.13
C ASN A 55 -7.10 16.13 6.08
N ARG A 56 -6.34 17.20 6.36
CA ARG A 56 -5.18 17.16 7.28
C ARG A 56 -5.56 16.72 8.69
N ALA A 57 -6.78 17.05 9.14
CA ALA A 57 -7.28 16.65 10.45
C ALA A 57 -7.42 15.13 10.55
N ALA A 58 -7.95 14.46 9.52
CA ALA A 58 -8.03 13.01 9.50
C ALA A 58 -6.64 12.34 9.47
N LEU A 59 -5.69 12.88 8.68
CA LEU A 59 -4.31 12.39 8.72
C LEU A 59 -3.70 12.55 10.13
N ALA A 60 -3.98 13.65 10.83
CA ALA A 60 -3.50 13.84 12.19
C ALA A 60 -4.12 12.85 13.19
N LYS A 61 -5.40 12.50 13.03
CA LYS A 61 -6.07 11.45 13.83
C LYS A 61 -5.42 10.09 13.58
N LEU A 62 -5.30 9.68 12.32
CA LEU A 62 -4.67 8.40 11.94
C LEU A 62 -3.22 8.27 12.42
N ARG A 63 -2.44 9.37 12.43
CA ARG A 63 -1.08 9.37 13.00
C ARG A 63 -1.05 9.17 14.52
N ARG A 64 -2.13 9.51 15.23
CA ARG A 64 -2.21 9.34 16.70
C ARG A 64 -2.70 7.96 17.10
N CYS A 65 -3.36 7.23 16.20
CA CYS A 65 -3.73 5.84 16.43
C CYS A 65 -2.48 5.02 16.76
N SER A 66 -2.53 4.28 17.87
CA SER A 66 -1.48 3.40 18.34
C SER A 66 -1.78 1.94 18.03
N THR A 67 -3.05 1.61 17.79
CA THR A 67 -3.50 0.26 17.41
C THR A 67 -4.25 0.27 16.08
N TRP A 68 -4.35 -0.89 15.45
CA TRP A 68 -5.17 -1.05 14.24
C TRP A 68 -6.66 -0.85 14.53
N ILE A 69 -7.16 -1.17 15.74
CA ILE A 69 -8.56 -0.99 16.13
C ILE A 69 -8.93 0.50 16.19
N GLU A 70 -8.07 1.32 16.79
CA GLU A 70 -8.25 2.78 16.80
C GLU A 70 -8.31 3.35 15.39
N ALA A 71 -7.44 2.87 14.51
CA ALA A 71 -7.45 3.27 13.10
C ALA A 71 -8.72 2.79 12.37
N ALA A 72 -9.23 1.60 12.70
CA ALA A 72 -10.45 1.04 12.12
C ALA A 72 -11.70 1.87 12.45
N ALA A 73 -11.72 2.54 13.61
CA ALA A 73 -12.81 3.40 14.03
C ALA A 73 -12.89 4.74 13.28
N GLU A 74 -11.85 5.13 12.53
CA GLU A 74 -11.84 6.39 11.78
C GLU A 74 -12.58 6.29 10.44
N ARG A 75 -13.41 7.30 10.13
CA ARG A 75 -14.20 7.35 8.89
C ARG A 75 -13.35 7.20 7.63
N GLU A 76 -12.17 7.82 7.59
CA GLU A 76 -11.30 7.74 6.41
C GLU A 76 -10.77 6.33 6.15
N THR A 77 -10.62 5.52 7.19
CA THR A 77 -10.26 4.10 7.05
C THR A 77 -11.38 3.31 6.38
N ALA A 78 -12.64 3.57 6.74
CA ALA A 78 -13.79 2.97 6.06
C ALA A 78 -13.87 3.39 4.58
N LEU A 79 -13.52 4.64 4.25
CA LEU A 79 -13.46 5.12 2.87
C LEU A 79 -12.30 4.48 2.08
N LEU A 80 -11.13 4.27 2.72
CA LEU A 80 -10.04 3.50 2.13
C LEU A 80 -10.49 2.07 1.83
N PHE A 81 -11.11 1.40 2.81
CA PHE A 81 -11.57 0.02 2.67
C PHE A 81 -12.54 -0.16 1.49
N ARG A 82 -13.45 0.80 1.24
CA ARG A 82 -14.34 0.75 0.06
C ARG A 82 -13.61 0.74 -1.29
N ARG A 83 -12.36 1.21 -1.33
CA ARG A 83 -11.53 1.28 -2.54
C ARG A 83 -10.59 0.09 -2.71
N VAL A 84 -10.00 -0.39 -1.61
CA VAL A 84 -8.95 -1.44 -1.62
C VAL A 84 -9.43 -2.78 -1.07
N GLY A 85 -10.60 -2.78 -0.46
CA GLY A 85 -11.21 -3.90 0.22
C GLY A 85 -12.01 -4.77 -0.73
N SER A 86 -11.58 -6.01 -0.85
CA SER A 86 -12.39 -7.12 -1.32
C SER A 86 -12.06 -8.31 -0.42
N GLY A 87 -13.06 -8.86 0.29
CA GLY A 87 -12.90 -10.11 1.03
C GLY A 87 -13.00 -10.03 2.56
N ASN A 88 -12.42 -11.05 3.19
CA ASN A 88 -12.59 -11.52 4.58
C ASN A 88 -12.09 -10.56 5.69
N GLU A 89 -12.30 -10.96 6.95
CA GLU A 89 -11.94 -10.22 8.16
C GLU A 89 -10.49 -9.71 8.18
N GLN A 90 -9.55 -10.51 7.70
CA GLN A 90 -8.14 -10.12 7.61
C GLN A 90 -7.94 -8.87 6.74
N ARG A 91 -8.72 -8.69 5.68
CA ARG A 91 -8.66 -7.51 4.82
C ARG A 91 -9.10 -6.24 5.54
N LEU A 92 -10.06 -6.35 6.47
CA LEU A 92 -10.51 -5.23 7.31
C LEU A 92 -9.37 -4.75 8.20
N CYS A 93 -8.74 -5.68 8.94
CA CYS A 93 -7.62 -5.36 9.82
C CYS A 93 -6.46 -4.73 9.05
N ARG A 94 -6.08 -5.30 7.89
CA ARG A 94 -4.99 -4.77 7.06
C ARG A 94 -5.29 -3.41 6.44
N ALA A 95 -6.55 -3.11 6.13
CA ALA A 95 -6.93 -1.78 5.65
C ALA A 95 -6.77 -0.71 6.74
N ALA A 96 -7.07 -1.05 8.00
CA ALA A 96 -6.83 -0.16 9.14
C ALA A 96 -5.34 0.08 9.39
N VAL A 97 -4.53 -0.98 9.36
CA VAL A 97 -3.07 -0.87 9.40
C VAL A 97 -2.56 0.02 8.27
N LEU A 98 -3.03 -0.20 7.04
CA LEU A 98 -2.64 0.58 5.87
C LEU A 98 -2.98 2.06 6.03
N ALA A 99 -4.20 2.40 6.46
CA ALA A 99 -4.62 3.79 6.67
C ALA A 99 -3.70 4.51 7.66
N ALA A 100 -3.41 3.88 8.80
CA ALA A 100 -2.54 4.43 9.83
C ALA A 100 -1.09 4.59 9.36
N VAL A 101 -0.55 3.62 8.60
CA VAL A 101 0.80 3.73 8.01
C VAL A 101 0.86 4.84 6.96
N LEU A 102 -0.09 4.89 6.03
CA LEU A 102 -0.12 5.89 4.96
C LEU A 102 -0.26 7.32 5.49
N ALA A 103 -0.87 7.50 6.66
CA ALA A 103 -0.90 8.81 7.31
C ALA A 103 0.50 9.37 7.64
N HIS A 104 1.52 8.51 7.78
CA HIS A 104 2.92 8.90 7.97
C HIS A 104 3.66 9.23 6.67
N VAL A 105 3.11 8.84 5.52
CA VAL A 105 3.71 9.15 4.21
C VAL A 105 3.39 10.60 3.85
N ARG A 106 4.44 11.37 3.59
CA ARG A 106 4.42 12.79 3.20
C ARG A 106 4.68 12.98 1.72
N GLU A 107 5.49 12.10 1.15
CA GLU A 107 5.90 12.16 -0.26
C GLU A 107 5.82 10.77 -0.87
N ASN A 108 5.18 10.69 -2.04
CA ASN A 108 5.13 9.44 -2.78
C ASN A 108 6.35 9.30 -3.70
N GLU A 109 7.04 8.15 -3.62
CA GLU A 109 8.12 7.77 -4.53
C GLU A 109 7.68 6.69 -5.54
N THR A 110 8.53 6.39 -6.52
CA THR A 110 8.32 5.30 -7.49
C THR A 110 9.08 4.03 -7.11
N THR A 111 10.21 4.15 -6.41
CA THR A 111 11.02 3.02 -5.98
C THR A 111 10.32 2.18 -4.92
N LYS A 112 10.45 0.85 -5.00
CA LYS A 112 9.93 -0.05 -3.98
C LYS A 112 10.58 0.26 -2.63
N ILE A 113 9.80 0.23 -1.56
CA ILE A 113 10.31 0.62 -0.24
C ILE A 113 11.44 -0.30 0.22
N ALA A 114 11.35 -1.60 -0.07
CA ALA A 114 12.38 -2.58 0.26
C ALA A 114 13.74 -2.24 -0.36
N SER A 115 13.79 -1.99 -1.68
CA SER A 115 15.01 -1.60 -2.40
C SER A 115 15.55 -0.25 -1.91
N SER A 116 14.66 0.66 -1.49
CA SER A 116 15.05 1.98 -1.00
C SER A 116 15.69 1.99 0.39
N VAL A 117 15.51 0.92 1.19
CA VAL A 117 16.07 0.80 2.55
C VAL A 117 17.20 -0.22 2.65
N GLY A 118 17.37 -1.06 1.62
CA GLY A 118 18.43 -2.05 1.56
C GLY A 118 19.78 -1.51 1.05
N PRO A 119 20.79 -2.38 1.00
CA PRO A 119 22.12 -2.07 0.46
C PRO A 119 22.03 -1.52 -0.95
N GLN A 120 22.75 -0.44 -1.24
CA GLN A 120 22.88 0.14 -2.57
C GLN A 120 24.09 -0.44 -3.28
N LYS A 121 23.91 -0.90 -4.52
CA LYS A 121 24.98 -1.50 -5.35
C LYS A 121 25.74 -2.65 -4.65
N GLY A 122 25.06 -3.39 -3.76
CA GLY A 122 25.66 -4.49 -2.99
C GLY A 122 26.50 -4.07 -1.78
N ASP A 123 26.65 -2.75 -1.51
CA ASP A 123 27.38 -2.28 -0.33
C ASP A 123 26.47 -2.27 0.91
N GLU A 124 26.67 -3.24 1.80
CA GLU A 124 25.88 -3.38 3.03
C GLU A 124 25.98 -2.17 3.96
N ALA A 125 27.09 -1.41 3.93
CA ALA A 125 27.26 -0.21 4.76
C ALA A 125 26.28 0.91 4.38
N THR A 126 25.73 0.88 3.16
CA THR A 126 24.74 1.87 2.68
C THR A 126 23.30 1.52 3.06
N ALA A 127 23.05 0.35 3.65
CA ALA A 127 21.71 -0.07 4.05
C ALA A 127 21.15 0.82 5.16
N GLN A 128 19.99 1.44 4.91
CA GLN A 128 19.31 2.24 5.94
C GLN A 128 18.65 1.34 6.99
N LEU A 129 18.17 0.17 6.59
CA LEU A 129 17.57 -0.83 7.46
C LEU A 129 18.58 -1.96 7.67
N SER A 130 19.13 -2.11 8.88
CA SER A 130 20.08 -3.20 9.16
C SER A 130 19.45 -4.59 9.02
N GLN A 131 20.28 -5.61 8.77
CA GLN A 131 19.83 -6.99 8.61
C GLN A 131 19.04 -7.51 9.83
N LEU A 132 19.42 -7.12 11.06
CA LEU A 132 18.67 -7.48 12.27
C LEU A 132 17.26 -6.87 12.26
N ARG A 133 17.12 -5.61 11.84
CA ARG A 133 15.81 -4.94 11.74
C ARG A 133 14.98 -5.50 10.59
N LEU A 134 15.61 -5.91 9.49
CA LEU A 134 14.96 -6.65 8.41
C LEU A 134 14.37 -7.95 8.92
N ARG A 135 15.13 -8.79 9.64
CA ARG A 135 14.62 -10.05 10.21
C ARG A 135 13.40 -9.79 11.13
N ARG A 136 13.48 -8.78 12.00
CA ARG A 136 12.35 -8.38 12.87
C ARG A 136 11.12 -7.93 12.07
N LEU A 137 11.30 -7.18 10.99
CA LEU A 137 10.21 -6.77 10.11
C LEU A 137 9.56 -7.99 9.43
N LEU A 138 10.36 -8.93 8.92
CA LEU A 138 9.87 -10.14 8.25
C LEU A 138 9.11 -11.07 9.20
N SER A 139 9.46 -11.10 10.49
CA SER A 139 8.76 -11.89 11.50
C SER A 139 7.49 -11.24 12.05
N ALA A 140 7.19 -9.98 11.71
CA ALA A 140 5.99 -9.30 12.20
C ALA A 140 4.72 -9.96 11.63
N SER A 141 3.81 -10.36 12.52
CA SER A 141 2.63 -11.16 12.14
C SER A 141 1.32 -10.54 12.63
N GLY A 142 1.32 -9.99 13.84
CA GLY A 142 0.16 -9.28 14.41
C GLY A 142 -0.09 -7.94 13.73
N ASP A 143 -1.35 -7.51 13.64
CA ASP A 143 -1.72 -6.24 13.02
C ASP A 143 -1.01 -5.03 13.67
N ASP A 144 -0.91 -4.98 15.00
CA ASP A 144 -0.19 -3.91 15.71
C ASP A 144 1.33 -3.99 15.53
N GLU A 145 1.87 -5.21 15.42
CA GLU A 145 3.30 -5.42 15.13
C GLU A 145 3.64 -4.90 13.73
N ILE A 146 2.80 -5.23 12.76
CA ILE A 146 2.94 -4.81 11.36
C ILE A 146 2.75 -3.31 11.25
N LEU A 147 1.74 -2.74 11.89
CA LEU A 147 1.55 -1.29 12.00
C LEU A 147 2.81 -0.60 12.53
N THR A 148 3.35 -1.09 13.64
CA THR A 148 4.55 -0.52 14.27
C THR A 148 5.77 -0.66 13.35
N ALA A 149 5.97 -1.83 12.75
CA ALA A 149 7.11 -2.12 11.89
C ALA A 149 7.11 -1.25 10.63
N PHE A 150 5.96 -1.13 9.95
CA PHE A 150 5.83 -0.30 8.75
C PHE A 150 5.86 1.21 9.04
N ARG A 151 5.34 1.68 10.19
CA ARG A 151 5.51 3.09 10.60
C ARG A 151 6.98 3.43 10.82
N ARG A 152 7.74 2.54 11.45
CA ARG A 152 9.20 2.69 11.62
C ARG A 152 9.92 2.68 10.28
N LEU A 153 9.49 1.83 9.35
CA LEU A 153 10.05 1.78 8.00
C LEU A 153 9.82 3.08 7.22
N VAL A 154 8.61 3.65 7.27
CA VAL A 154 8.30 4.94 6.65
C VAL A 154 9.06 6.08 7.34
N ALA A 155 9.18 6.05 8.68
CA ALA A 155 9.95 7.04 9.44
C ALA A 155 11.44 7.00 9.11
N LEU A 156 12.01 5.82 8.90
CA LEU A 156 13.39 5.64 8.46
C LEU A 156 13.66 6.33 7.12
N LYS A 157 12.66 6.36 6.22
CA LYS A 157 12.69 7.09 4.95
C LYS A 157 12.27 8.57 5.07
N GLY A 158 12.16 9.11 6.28
CA GLY A 158 11.74 10.51 6.48
C GLY A 158 10.31 10.80 6.01
N GLY A 159 9.44 9.80 5.94
CA GLY A 159 8.08 9.94 5.42
C GLY A 159 7.97 9.80 3.90
N LYS A 160 9.00 9.33 3.21
CA LYS A 160 8.98 9.06 1.77
C LYS A 160 8.76 7.57 1.50
N ALA A 161 7.81 7.23 0.65
CA ALA A 161 7.57 5.83 0.27
C ALA A 161 6.75 5.74 -1.02
N ASN A 162 6.92 4.68 -1.79
CA ASN A 162 5.96 4.33 -2.84
C ASN A 162 4.67 3.81 -2.19
N VAL A 163 3.59 4.60 -2.29
CA VAL A 163 2.30 4.33 -1.65
C VAL A 163 1.63 3.08 -2.22
N ALA A 164 1.67 2.88 -3.54
CA ALA A 164 1.08 1.73 -4.19
C ALA A 164 1.80 0.43 -3.80
N ASN A 165 3.14 0.47 -3.77
CA ASN A 165 3.95 -0.65 -3.30
C ASN A 165 3.69 -0.95 -1.82
N LEU A 166 3.55 0.08 -0.98
CA LEU A 166 3.28 -0.09 0.46
C LEU A 166 1.90 -0.72 0.70
N ALA A 167 0.89 -0.33 -0.09
CA ALA A 167 -0.43 -0.93 -0.04
C ALA A 167 -0.39 -2.43 -0.39
N ASP A 168 0.29 -2.81 -1.47
CA ASP A 168 0.43 -4.23 -1.85
C ASP A 168 1.18 -5.03 -0.77
N LEU A 169 2.20 -4.46 -0.14
CA LEU A 169 2.94 -5.12 0.93
C LEU A 169 2.08 -5.34 2.17
N ILE A 170 1.44 -4.29 2.70
CA ILE A 170 0.69 -4.37 3.96
C ILE A 170 -0.55 -5.26 3.80
N LEU A 171 -1.31 -5.07 2.70
CA LEU A 171 -2.53 -5.84 2.47
C LEU A 171 -2.27 -7.34 2.30
N ASN A 172 -1.07 -7.73 1.86
CA ASN A 172 -0.69 -9.12 1.61
C ASN A 172 0.42 -9.62 2.55
N TRP A 173 0.70 -8.95 3.68
CA TRP A 173 1.83 -9.28 4.58
C TRP A 173 1.65 -10.61 5.34
N HIS A 174 0.45 -11.20 5.27
CA HIS A 174 0.17 -12.54 5.75
C HIS A 174 0.77 -13.65 4.85
N SER A 175 1.13 -13.31 3.61
CA SER A 175 1.68 -14.27 2.66
C SER A 175 3.20 -14.33 2.77
N GLU A 176 3.74 -15.54 2.96
CA GLU A 176 5.19 -15.79 2.93
C GLU A 176 5.81 -15.34 1.60
N LYS A 177 5.07 -15.46 0.48
CA LYS A 177 5.53 -14.96 -0.83
C LYS A 177 5.77 -13.45 -0.82
N THR A 178 4.92 -12.67 -0.13
CA THR A 178 5.09 -11.21 0.00
C THR A 178 6.33 -10.88 0.81
N ARG A 179 6.56 -11.58 1.92
CA ARG A 179 7.73 -11.38 2.80
C ARG A 179 9.03 -11.80 2.10
N MET A 180 9.01 -12.92 1.41
CA MET A 180 10.12 -13.40 0.59
C MET A 180 10.46 -12.37 -0.50
N ARG A 181 9.46 -11.90 -1.27
CA ARG A 181 9.67 -10.85 -2.27
C ARG A 181 10.27 -9.58 -1.66
N PHE A 182 9.80 -9.16 -0.47
CA PHE A 182 10.39 -8.03 0.25
C PHE A 182 11.88 -8.26 0.53
N ALA A 183 12.27 -9.44 0.97
CA ALA A 183 13.67 -9.77 1.24
C ALA A 183 14.53 -9.74 -0.03
N PHE A 184 14.04 -10.26 -1.17
CA PHE A 184 14.75 -10.18 -2.44
C PHE A 184 14.85 -8.74 -2.97
N ASP A 185 13.76 -7.98 -2.91
CA ASP A 185 13.74 -6.56 -3.31
C ASP A 185 14.68 -5.72 -2.43
N TYR A 186 14.83 -6.06 -1.14
CA TYR A 186 15.77 -5.43 -0.21
C TYR A 186 17.23 -5.62 -0.66
N TRP A 187 17.59 -6.81 -1.13
CA TRP A 187 18.93 -7.07 -1.69
C TRP A 187 19.09 -6.64 -3.15
N GLN A 188 18.04 -6.07 -3.75
CA GLN A 188 17.99 -5.70 -5.17
C GLN A 188 18.30 -6.88 -6.10
N ALA A 189 17.99 -8.10 -5.66
CA ALA A 189 18.35 -9.34 -6.36
C ALA A 189 17.69 -9.48 -7.73
N GLY A 190 16.55 -8.81 -7.97
CA GLY A 190 15.91 -8.77 -9.28
C GLY A 190 16.66 -7.94 -10.32
N ASP A 191 17.39 -6.90 -9.89
CA ASP A 191 18.24 -6.07 -10.77
C ASP A 191 19.65 -6.67 -10.93
N ALA A 192 20.06 -7.52 -9.97
CA ALA A 192 21.34 -8.21 -9.94
C ALA A 192 21.31 -9.64 -10.52
N ALA A 193 20.13 -10.17 -10.86
CA ALA A 193 20.02 -11.44 -11.54
C ALA A 193 20.74 -11.35 -12.90
N PRO A 194 21.62 -12.33 -13.25
CA PRO A 194 22.13 -12.41 -14.61
C PRO A 194 20.94 -12.37 -15.57
N ARG A 195 20.87 -11.36 -16.44
CA ARG A 195 19.90 -11.39 -17.53
C ARG A 195 20.26 -12.65 -18.32
N GLU A 196 19.31 -13.56 -18.51
CA GLU A 196 19.50 -14.65 -19.47
C GLU A 196 19.90 -13.99 -20.80
N ASN A 197 21.18 -14.13 -21.15
CA ASN A 197 21.66 -13.70 -22.44
C ASN A 197 21.15 -14.80 -23.39
N PRO A 198 20.27 -14.50 -24.35
CA PRO A 198 19.73 -15.53 -25.25
C PRO A 198 20.81 -16.21 -26.11
N GLU A 199 22.06 -15.78 -26.02
CA GLU A 199 23.22 -16.33 -26.73
C GLU A 199 23.92 -17.48 -25.97
N ASP A 200 23.65 -17.70 -24.68
CA ASP A 200 24.30 -18.77 -23.90
C ASP A 200 23.71 -20.17 -24.18
N GLY A 201 22.74 -20.27 -25.10
CA GLY A 201 22.02 -21.49 -25.46
C GLY A 201 22.54 -22.26 -26.68
N VAL A 202 23.60 -21.80 -27.38
CA VAL A 202 24.16 -22.53 -28.53
C VAL A 202 25.59 -22.99 -28.21
N SER A 203 25.69 -24.12 -27.55
CA SER A 203 26.88 -24.96 -27.57
C SER A 203 26.46 -26.41 -27.70
N THR A 204 25.82 -26.75 -28.82
CA THR A 204 25.80 -28.12 -29.30
C THR A 204 27.13 -28.40 -30.00
N GLU A 205 28.05 -28.95 -29.24
CA GLU A 205 28.71 -30.22 -29.58
C GLU A 205 29.15 -30.35 -31.05
N THR A 206 30.33 -29.82 -31.37
CA THR A 206 31.15 -30.37 -32.45
C THR A 206 32.12 -31.36 -31.82
N ALA A 207 31.69 -32.61 -31.68
CA ALA A 207 32.58 -33.75 -31.46
C ALA A 207 32.90 -34.36 -32.83
N ALA A 208 34.17 -34.27 -33.20
CA ALA A 208 34.76 -34.99 -34.32
C ALA A 208 34.98 -36.46 -33.95
N ALA A 209 34.49 -37.39 -34.78
CA ALA A 209 35.09 -38.66 -35.15
C ALA A 209 34.27 -39.32 -36.26
#